data_AF-A0A8B5WI89-F1
#
_entry.id   AF-A0A8B5WI89-F1
#
_cell.length_a   1.000
_cell.length_b   1.000
_cell.length_c   1.000
_cell.angle_alpha   90.00
_cell.angle_beta   90.00
_cell.angle_gamma   90.00
#
_symmetry.space_group_name_H-M   'P 1'
#
loop_
_entity.id
_entity.type
_entity.pdbx_description
1 polymer ?
#
loop_
_entity_poly.entity_id
_entity_poly.type
_entity_poly.pdbx_seq_one_letter_code
_entity_poly.pdbx_strand_id
1 'polypeptide(L)' 'MTRVFKTRTFARSTKKAGLTDATLWAAVEEMSRGLVDADLGGGVLKKRVALPGQGKRGG' A
#
# COMPACT_ATOMS: atom_id res chain seq x y z
N MET A 1 -15.99 -11.44 -0.66
CA MET A 1 -15.88 -9.99 -0.40
C MET A 1 -14.70 -9.76 0.54
N THR A 2 -13.63 -9.12 0.06
CA THR A 2 -12.46 -8.80 0.88
C THR A 2 -12.70 -7.47 1.58
N ARG A 3 -12.48 -7.40 2.89
CA ARG A 3 -12.57 -6.15 3.66
C ARG A 3 -11.17 -5.65 3.96
N VAL A 4 -10.89 -4.40 3.60
CA VAL A 4 -9.60 -3.75 3.82
C VAL A 4 -9.78 -2.67 4.87
N PHE A 5 -8.94 -2.70 5.90
CA PHE A 5 -8.96 -1.73 6.99
C PHE A 5 -7.67 -0.92 7.00
N LYS A 6 -7.79 0.37 7.32
CA LYS A 6 -6.66 1.29 7.48
C LYS A 6 -6.70 1.90 8.88
N THR A 7 -5.54 2.02 9.52
CA THR A 7 -5.45 2.79 10.77
C THR A 7 -5.61 4.27 10.50
N ARG A 8 -6.05 5.04 11.50
CA ARG A 8 -6.26 6.49 11.36
C ARG A 8 -4.98 7.23 10.96
N THR A 9 -3.84 6.83 11.52
CA THR A 9 -2.52 7.41 11.20
C THR A 9 -2.11 7.11 9.77
N PHE A 10 -2.31 5.88 9.30
CA PHE A 10 -2.02 5.48 7.92
C PHE A 10 -2.93 6.19 6.92
N ALA A 11 -4.22 6.36 7.23
CA ALA A 11 -5.14 7.12 6.38
C ALA A 11 -4.71 8.59 6.22
N ARG A 12 -4.19 9.21 7.29
CA ARG A 12 -3.67 10.59 7.23
C ARG A 12 -2.39 10.69 6.40
N SER A 13 -1.44 9.78 6.58
CA SER A 13 -0.17 9.81 5.85
C SER A 13 -0.35 9.55 4.35
N THR A 14 -1.17 8.55 3.99
CA THR A 14 -1.49 8.23 2.59
C THR A 14 -2.19 9.39 1.88
N LYS A 15 -3.15 10.04 2.53
CA LYS A 15 -3.80 11.25 2.00
C LYS A 15 -2.80 12.39 1.75
N LYS A 16 -1.87 12.64 2.68
CA LYS A 16 -0.81 13.66 2.50
C LYS A 16 0.12 13.31 1.34
N ALA A 17 0.35 12.02 1.09
CA ALA A 17 1.16 11.53 -0.02
C ALA A 17 0.40 11.47 -1.36
N GLY A 18 -0.88 11.89 -1.41
CA GLY A 18 -1.71 11.84 -2.62
C GLY A 18 -2.15 10.44 -3.03
N LEU A 19 -1.98 9.44 -2.17
CA LEU A 19 -2.42 8.07 -2.44
C LEU A 19 -3.93 7.96 -2.26
N THR A 20 -4.60 7.45 -3.30
CA THR A 20 -6.04 7.23 -3.31
C THR A 20 -6.39 5.87 -2.72
N ASP A 21 -7.63 5.72 -2.25
CA ASP A 21 -8.13 4.43 -1.75
C ASP A 21 -8.13 3.36 -2.86
N ALA A 22 -8.36 3.73 -4.12
CA ALA A 22 -8.26 2.83 -5.26
C ALA A 22 -6.83 2.29 -5.46
N THR A 23 -5.81 3.14 -5.29
CA THR A 23 -4.41 2.73 -5.37
C THR A 23 -4.04 1.77 -4.24
N LEU A 24 -4.51 2.04 -3.02
CA LEU A 24 -4.29 1.14 -1.87
C LEU A 24 -5.01 -0.20 -2.06
N TRP A 25 -6.22 -0.19 -2.62
CA TRP A 25 -6.96 -1.41 -2.92
C TRP A 25 -6.23 -2.30 -3.92
N ALA A 26 -5.76 -1.71 -5.02
CA ALA A 26 -4.97 -2.44 -6.02
C ALA A 26 -3.70 -3.04 -5.41
N ALA A 27 -3.01 -2.29 -4.54
CA ALA A 27 -1.84 -2.79 -3.83
C ALA A 27 -2.19 -4.02 -2.95
N VAL A 28 -3.31 -4.00 -2.23
CA VAL A 28 -3.77 -5.14 -1.42
C VAL A 28 -4.16 -6.33 -2.29
N GLU A 29 -4.80 -6.11 -3.44
CA GLU A 29 -5.11 -7.18 -4.39
C GLU A 29 -3.85 -7.84 -4.93
N GLU A 30 -2.84 -7.06 -5.30
CA GLU A 30 -1.52 -7.58 -5.69
C GLU A 30 -0.89 -8.40 -4.56
N MET A 31 -0.87 -7.87 -3.33
CA MET A 31 -0.33 -8.59 -2.16
C MET A 31 -1.08 -9.90 -1.91
N SER A 32 -2.39 -9.93 -2.11
CA SER A 32 -3.22 -11.14 -1.95
C SER A 32 -2.87 -12.23 -2.97
N ARG A 33 -2.28 -11.85 -4.11
CA ARG A 33 -1.77 -12.76 -5.14
C ARG A 33 -0.29 -13.10 -4.95
N GLY A 34 0.30 -12.74 -3.80
CA GLY A 34 1.71 -13.00 -3.48
C GLY A 34 2.69 -11.96 -4.03
N LEU A 35 2.22 -10.88 -4.66
CA LEU A 35 3.07 -9.81 -5.19
C LEU A 35 3.46 -8.83 -4.09
N VAL A 36 4.30 -9.28 -3.16
CA VAL A 36 4.89 -8.48 -2.07
C VAL A 36 6.35 -8.14 -2.38
N ASP A 37 6.83 -7.01 -1.87
CA ASP A 37 8.25 -6.65 -1.99
C ASP A 37 9.10 -7.35 -0.93
N ALA A 38 8.54 -7.57 0.27
CA ALA A 38 9.18 -8.32 1.33
C ALA A 38 8.15 -8.89 2.31
N ASP A 39 8.44 -10.08 2.83
CA ASP A 39 7.86 -10.57 4.08
C ASP A 39 8.80 -10.18 5.22
N LEU A 40 8.28 -9.43 6.20
CA LEU A 40 9.02 -8.94 7.36
C LEU A 40 8.83 -9.83 8.59
N GLY A 41 8.10 -10.95 8.47
CA GLY A 41 7.77 -11.86 9.56
C GLY A 41 6.57 -11.39 10.40
N GLY A 42 6.04 -12.29 11.24
CA GLY A 42 4.93 -11.97 12.15
C GLY A 42 3.62 -11.57 11.45
N GLY A 43 3.44 -11.99 10.19
CA GLY A 43 2.29 -11.58 9.36
C GLY A 43 2.39 -10.17 8.78
N VAL A 44 3.58 -9.55 8.81
CA VAL A 44 3.81 -8.21 8.28
C VAL A 44 4.40 -8.28 6.87
N LEU A 45 3.64 -7.81 5.89
CA LEU A 45 4.05 -7.79 4.49
C LEU A 45 4.31 -6.34 4.05
N LYS A 46 5.35 -6.14 3.24
CA LYS A 46 5.72 -4.84 2.66
C LYS A 46 5.37 -4.78 1.19
N LYS A 47 4.77 -3.66 0.77
CA LYS A 47 4.50 -3.32 -0.63
C LYS A 47 4.92 -1.89 -0.93
N ARG A 48 5.62 -1.68 -2.05
CA ARG A 48 5.95 -0.39 -2.63
C ARG A 48 4.82 0.02 -3.56
N VAL A 49 4.31 1.23 -3.34
CA VAL A 49 3.28 1.85 -4.17
C VAL A 49 3.89 3.11 -4.78
N ALA A 50 3.74 3.28 -6.09
CA ALA A 50 4.22 4.49 -6.75
C ALA A 50 3.39 5.70 -6.29
N LEU A 51 4.06 6.80 -5.98
CA LEU A 51 3.38 8.05 -5.66
C LEU A 51 2.94 8.75 -6.96
N PRO A 52 1.76 9.40 -6.98
CA PRO A 52 1.36 10.20 -8.13
C PRO A 52 2.39 11.29 -8.41
N GLY A 53 2.85 11.42 -9.66
CA GLY A 53 3.82 12.44 -10.06
C GLY A 53 5.27 12.22 -9.60
N GLN A 54 5.56 11.12 -8.89
CA GLN A 54 6.91 10.74 -8.47
C GLN A 54 7.17 9.30 -8.91
N GLY A 55 8.13 9.12 -9.82
CA GLY A 55 8.52 7.79 -10.29
C GLY A 55 8.94 6.88 -9.13
N LYS A 56 8.86 5.56 -9.32
CA LYS A 56 9.18 4.52 -8.30
C LYS A 56 10.60 4.57 -7.70
N ARG A 57 11.48 5.46 -8.18
CA ARG A 57 12.91 5.49 -7.87
C ARG A 57 13.34 6.58 -6.87
N GLY A 58 12.41 7.43 -6.40
CA GLY A 58 12.74 8.60 -5.56
C GLY A 58 12.35 8.50 -4.08
N GLY A 59 12.17 7.30 -3.51
CA GLY A 59 11.77 7.09 -2.11
C GLY A 59 12.42 5.91 -1.44
#